data_AF-R6H6K3-F1
#
_entry.id   AF-R6H6K3-F1
#
_cell.length_a   1.000
_cell.length_b   1.000
_cell.length_c   1.000
_cell.angle_alpha   90.00
_cell.angle_beta   90.00
_cell.angle_gamma   90.00
#
_symmetry.space_group_name_H-M   'P 1'
#
loop_
_entity.id
_entity.type
_entity.pdbx_description
1 polymer ?
#
loop_
_entity_poly.entity_id
_entity_poly.type
_entity_poly.pdbx_seq_one_letter_code
_entity_poly.pdbx_strand_id
1 'polypeptide(L)'
;MSMVLSHRTALELYRSSMMPVSGYEKVSFLSLSVPTRNDVECYRALPIRTSHIPLHCVVPKPRNRRNIKNGHCHVFGGEMNAICLHRSTDESSLCVVSPEVLFLEMAAQLSGIELVKLGYELCGVYSLPMSQPNYAGIPRGYSRRKALTSVARLTAHVASQSNNRSVKKARWALRYVLDGSASPRETELSMLMVLPRKLGGYGLRKPEIRHEFATSSEVLLFLSGKSTAFDLHWPDAGLLLRYGGQALKGNDDDRKRNRHLISLDAAGSRVVHVTNRDIRHAESLDEVADAVARCHGRHLRNDLQYDFAARQAELRERVLTGN
;
A
#
# COMPACT_ATOMS: atom_id res chain seq x y z
N MET A 1 9.08 -24.26 20.62
CA MET A 1 9.86 -23.95 19.39
C MET A 1 8.91 -23.30 18.42
N SER A 2 9.33 -22.29 17.66
CA SER A 2 8.37 -21.46 16.94
C SER A 2 8.99 -20.92 15.66
N MET A 3 8.26 -21.04 14.56
CA MET A 3 8.64 -20.48 13.27
C MET A 3 8.04 -19.08 13.10
N VAL A 4 8.87 -18.13 12.68
CA VAL A 4 8.43 -16.76 12.36
C VAL A 4 8.49 -16.55 10.86
N LEU A 5 7.34 -16.45 10.22
CA LEU A 5 7.17 -16.17 8.80
C LEU A 5 7.57 -14.72 8.51
N SER A 6 8.27 -14.49 7.40
CA SER A 6 8.89 -13.20 7.07
C SER A 6 8.87 -12.93 5.56
N HIS A 7 9.30 -11.73 5.14
CA HIS A 7 9.49 -11.35 3.74
C HIS A 7 8.24 -11.67 2.88
N ARG A 8 8.44 -12.24 1.68
CA ARG A 8 7.34 -12.56 0.75
C ARG A 8 6.31 -13.53 1.33
N THR A 9 6.73 -14.47 2.19
CA THR A 9 5.79 -15.38 2.84
C THR A 9 4.87 -14.62 3.80
N ALA A 10 5.42 -13.72 4.62
CA ALA A 10 4.62 -12.85 5.47
C ALA A 10 3.69 -11.94 4.66
N LEU A 11 4.17 -11.36 3.55
CA LEU A 11 3.35 -10.51 2.68
C LEU A 11 2.14 -11.27 2.11
N GLU A 12 2.35 -12.45 1.54
CA GLU A 12 1.26 -13.29 1.01
C GLU A 12 0.26 -13.67 2.10
N LEU A 13 0.76 -13.93 3.31
CA LEU A 13 -0.08 -14.20 4.46
C LEU A 13 -0.91 -12.98 4.90
N TYR A 14 -0.35 -11.76 4.88
CA TYR A 14 -1.09 -10.51 5.10
C TYR A 14 -2.14 -10.21 4.02
N ARG A 15 -1.96 -10.76 2.82
CA ARG A 15 -2.91 -10.67 1.70
C ARG A 15 -3.96 -11.77 1.70
N SER A 16 -3.77 -12.81 2.50
CA SER A 16 -4.71 -13.91 2.66
C SER A 16 -5.86 -13.53 3.61
N SER A 17 -6.95 -14.29 3.54
CA SER A 17 -8.07 -14.18 4.50
C SER A 17 -7.73 -14.71 5.90
N MET A 18 -6.56 -15.30 6.10
CA MET A 18 -6.16 -15.89 7.38
C MET A 18 -5.70 -14.86 8.41
N MET A 19 -5.53 -13.60 8.04
CA MET A 19 -5.19 -12.55 9.00
C MET A 19 -6.46 -11.92 9.60
N PRO A 20 -6.86 -12.26 10.86
CA PRO A 20 -7.92 -11.54 11.54
C PRO A 20 -7.64 -10.04 11.71
N VAL A 21 -8.73 -9.28 11.76
CA VAL A 21 -8.72 -7.82 11.76
C VAL A 21 -8.49 -7.23 13.18
N SER A 22 -8.45 -8.07 14.23
CA SER A 22 -8.29 -7.65 15.63
C SER A 22 -7.79 -8.78 16.55
N GLY A 23 -7.00 -8.44 17.58
CA GLY A 23 -6.82 -9.29 18.78
C GLY A 23 -5.60 -10.21 18.81
N TYR A 24 -4.58 -9.99 17.98
CA TYR A 24 -3.41 -10.87 18.01
C TYR A 24 -2.56 -10.75 19.27
N GLU A 25 -2.14 -11.92 19.74
CA GLU A 25 -1.08 -12.03 20.73
C GLU A 25 0.27 -11.66 20.10
N LYS A 26 0.98 -10.75 20.76
CA LYS A 26 2.36 -10.40 20.42
C LYS A 26 3.30 -11.24 21.26
N VAL A 27 4.26 -11.87 20.59
CA VAL A 27 5.26 -12.72 21.25
C VAL A 27 6.65 -12.15 20.96
N SER A 28 7.48 -12.07 22.01
CA SER A 28 8.86 -11.59 21.88
C SER A 28 9.64 -12.50 20.93
N PHE A 29 10.31 -11.93 19.93
CA PHE A 29 11.04 -12.70 18.93
C PHE A 29 12.17 -13.54 19.51
N LEU A 30 12.78 -13.10 20.61
CA LEU A 30 13.90 -13.82 21.23
C LEU A 30 13.46 -15.15 21.88
N SER A 31 12.18 -15.31 22.23
CA SER A 31 11.65 -16.61 22.68
C SER A 31 11.39 -17.57 21.51
N LEU A 32 11.38 -17.07 20.26
CA LEU A 32 11.08 -17.81 19.04
C LEU A 32 12.40 -18.18 18.36
N SER A 33 12.96 -19.32 18.75
CA SER A 33 14.40 -19.53 18.56
C SER A 33 14.77 -20.50 17.45
N VAL A 34 13.91 -21.44 17.02
CA VAL A 34 14.30 -22.45 16.01
C VAL A 34 13.09 -22.98 15.24
N PRO A 35 13.04 -22.85 13.89
CA PRO A 35 12.05 -23.55 13.07
C PRO A 35 12.28 -25.07 13.10
N THR A 36 11.22 -25.84 13.30
CA THR A 36 11.22 -27.30 13.27
C THR A 36 10.65 -27.85 11.97
N ARG A 37 10.80 -29.15 11.75
CA ARG A 37 10.11 -29.84 10.64
C ARG A 37 8.59 -29.77 10.80
N ASN A 38 8.08 -29.92 12.03
CA ASN A 38 6.65 -29.84 12.33
C ASN A 38 6.10 -28.46 11.96
N ASP A 39 6.78 -27.38 12.33
CA ASP A 39 6.37 -26.01 11.97
C ASP A 39 6.23 -25.81 10.45
N VAL A 40 7.15 -26.38 9.67
CA VAL A 40 7.10 -26.33 8.20
C VAL A 40 5.90 -27.11 7.67
N GLU A 41 5.63 -28.28 8.23
CA GLU A 41 4.49 -29.14 7.85
C GLU A 41 3.17 -28.47 8.23
N CYS A 42 3.05 -27.87 9.42
CA CYS A 42 1.91 -27.06 9.84
C CYS A 42 1.65 -25.89 8.89
N TYR A 43 2.68 -25.10 8.53
CA TYR A 43 2.53 -24.03 7.55
C TYR A 43 2.06 -24.56 6.18
N ARG A 44 2.64 -25.66 5.70
CA ARG A 44 2.28 -26.26 4.40
C ARG A 44 0.88 -26.86 4.37
N ALA A 45 0.33 -27.24 5.52
CA ALA A 45 -1.03 -27.71 5.66
C ALA A 45 -2.06 -26.56 5.66
N LEU A 46 -1.62 -25.31 5.83
CA LEU A 46 -2.54 -24.17 5.74
C LEU A 46 -3.17 -24.08 4.34
N PRO A 47 -4.40 -23.57 4.24
CA PRO A 47 -5.09 -23.36 2.96
C PRO A 47 -4.39 -22.35 2.02
N ILE A 48 -3.25 -21.79 2.40
CA ILE A 48 -2.47 -20.81 1.66
C ILE A 48 -1.43 -21.55 0.81
N ARG A 49 -1.73 -21.79 -0.46
CA ARG A 49 -0.77 -22.41 -1.38
C ARG A 49 0.14 -21.36 -2.03
N THR A 50 1.32 -21.15 -1.45
CA THR A 50 2.41 -20.39 -2.08
C THR A 50 3.33 -21.32 -2.90
N SER A 51 2.79 -21.97 -3.92
CA SER A 51 3.46 -23.07 -4.64
C SER A 51 4.77 -22.69 -5.36
N HIS A 52 5.08 -21.40 -5.53
CA HIS A 52 6.21 -20.92 -6.35
C HIS A 52 7.20 -19.98 -5.65
N ILE A 53 7.07 -19.76 -4.33
CA ILE A 53 8.01 -18.91 -3.57
C ILE A 53 8.61 -19.75 -2.45
N PRO A 54 9.96 -19.75 -2.27
CA PRO A 54 10.55 -20.44 -1.14
C PRO A 54 9.94 -19.93 0.17
N LEU A 55 9.64 -20.84 1.10
CA LEU A 55 9.17 -20.48 2.45
C LEU A 55 10.21 -19.59 3.14
N HIS A 56 9.87 -18.33 3.39
CA HIS A 56 10.74 -17.39 4.09
C HIS A 56 10.39 -17.32 5.58
N CYS A 57 11.36 -17.69 6.42
CA CYS A 57 11.29 -17.51 7.86
C CYS A 57 12.49 -16.70 8.35
N VAL A 58 12.38 -16.17 9.56
CA VAL A 58 13.43 -15.37 10.18
C VAL A 58 13.80 -15.93 11.55
N VAL A 59 15.10 -15.88 11.87
CA VAL A 59 15.67 -16.33 13.16
C VAL A 59 16.54 -15.25 13.78
N PRO A 60 16.70 -15.22 15.11
CA PRO A 60 17.42 -14.15 15.80
C PRO A 60 18.95 -14.17 15.57
N LYS A 61 19.54 -15.35 15.36
CA LYS A 61 21.00 -15.49 15.19
C LYS A 61 21.34 -16.47 14.05
N PRO A 62 22.50 -16.33 13.39
CA PRO A 62 22.90 -17.22 12.31
C PRO A 62 22.93 -18.71 12.68
N ARG A 63 23.33 -19.04 13.92
CA ARG A 63 23.34 -20.42 14.45
C ARG A 63 21.95 -21.07 14.55
N ASN A 64 20.89 -20.26 14.54
CA ASN A 64 19.52 -20.74 14.60
C ASN A 64 18.96 -21.09 13.21
N ARG A 65 19.72 -20.83 12.13
CA ARG A 65 19.32 -21.20 10.77
C ARG A 65 19.16 -22.70 10.64
N ARG A 66 18.16 -23.11 9.88
CA ARG A 66 17.92 -24.51 9.51
C ARG A 66 17.84 -24.64 7.99
N ASN A 67 18.25 -25.79 7.49
CA ASN A 67 18.03 -26.14 6.10
C ASN A 67 16.56 -26.57 5.93
N ILE A 68 15.79 -25.74 5.25
CA ILE A 68 14.38 -25.98 4.99
C ILE A 68 14.25 -26.29 3.49
N LYS A 69 13.77 -27.49 3.16
CA LYS A 69 13.46 -27.86 1.76
C LYS A 69 12.55 -26.81 1.15
N ASN A 70 12.91 -26.23 0.01
CA ASN A 70 12.14 -25.14 -0.65
C ASN A 70 11.85 -23.96 0.29
N GLY A 71 12.82 -23.58 1.15
CA GLY A 71 12.71 -22.47 2.07
C GLY A 71 14.03 -21.74 2.28
N HIS A 72 13.95 -20.55 2.89
CA HIS A 72 15.08 -19.71 3.21
C HIS A 72 14.94 -19.17 4.64
N CYS A 73 16.02 -19.30 5.41
CA CYS A 73 16.09 -18.87 6.81
C CYS A 73 16.93 -17.60 6.94
N HIS A 74 16.24 -16.47 7.05
CA HIS A 74 16.83 -15.13 7.22
C HIS A 74 17.28 -14.91 8.65
N VAL A 75 18.18 -13.95 8.87
CA VAL A 75 18.61 -13.54 10.21
C VAL A 75 18.15 -12.12 10.46
N PHE A 76 17.46 -11.91 11.58
CA PHE A 76 17.11 -10.58 12.08
C PHE A 76 17.81 -10.35 13.41
N GLY A 77 18.81 -9.47 13.40
CA GLY A 77 19.66 -9.20 14.57
C GLY A 77 19.12 -8.15 15.54
N GLY A 78 17.82 -7.82 15.47
CA GLY A 78 17.18 -6.83 16.32
C GLY A 78 16.09 -7.43 17.21
N GLU A 79 15.54 -6.60 18.09
CA GLU A 79 14.34 -6.95 18.83
C GLU A 79 13.09 -6.66 18.00
N MET A 80 12.12 -7.56 18.06
CA MET A 80 10.78 -7.34 17.52
C MET A 80 9.74 -8.12 18.32
N ASN A 81 8.49 -7.72 18.18
CA ASN A 81 7.34 -8.51 18.60
C ASN A 81 6.72 -9.17 17.36
N ALA A 82 6.76 -10.49 17.29
CA ALA A 82 6.07 -11.26 16.26
C ALA A 82 4.58 -11.39 16.63
N ILE A 83 3.76 -11.63 15.62
CA ILE A 83 2.32 -11.85 15.75
C ILE A 83 2.09 -13.36 15.75
N CYS A 84 1.52 -13.91 16.83
CA CYS A 84 1.17 -15.33 16.91
C CYS A 84 -0.12 -15.61 16.13
N LEU A 85 -0.08 -16.60 15.25
CA LEU A 85 -1.21 -16.99 14.39
C LEU A 85 -1.89 -18.26 14.88
N HIS A 86 -1.09 -19.17 15.39
CA HIS A 86 -1.56 -20.44 15.91
C HIS A 86 -0.60 -20.93 16.98
N ARG A 87 -1.15 -21.41 18.09
CA ARG A 87 -0.42 -22.18 19.10
C ARG A 87 -0.90 -23.62 19.01
N SER A 88 0.01 -24.51 18.70
CA SER A 88 -0.24 -25.95 18.65
C SER A 88 -0.30 -26.51 20.08
N THR A 89 -0.87 -27.70 20.22
CA THR A 89 -1.01 -28.44 21.49
C THR A 89 0.34 -28.87 22.10
N ASP A 90 1.41 -28.85 21.31
CA ASP A 90 2.79 -29.12 21.73
C ASP A 90 3.59 -27.85 22.11
N GLU A 91 2.90 -26.74 22.39
CA GLU A 91 3.47 -25.40 22.68
C GLU A 91 4.33 -24.83 21.54
N SER A 92 4.26 -25.39 20.33
CA SER A 92 4.84 -24.77 19.14
C SER A 92 3.94 -23.64 18.64
N SER A 93 4.54 -22.54 18.17
CA SER A 93 3.80 -21.38 17.69
C SER A 93 4.19 -21.03 16.26
N LEU A 94 3.20 -20.89 15.39
CA LEU A 94 3.36 -20.29 14.08
C LEU A 94 3.15 -18.78 14.21
N CYS A 95 4.19 -18.00 13.94
CA CYS A 95 4.15 -16.55 14.04
C CYS A 95 4.48 -15.90 12.70
N VAL A 96 4.20 -14.60 12.59
CA VAL A 96 4.62 -13.74 11.48
C VAL A 96 5.29 -12.48 12.03
N VAL A 97 6.26 -11.93 11.29
CA VAL A 97 6.83 -10.61 11.60
C VAL A 97 5.76 -9.52 11.61
N SER A 98 5.93 -8.47 12.41
CA SER A 98 4.98 -7.35 12.39
C SER A 98 4.97 -6.62 11.03
N PRO A 99 3.91 -5.89 10.67
CA PRO A 99 3.85 -5.15 9.40
C PRO A 99 4.99 -4.13 9.25
N GLU A 100 5.46 -3.55 10.36
CA GLU A 100 6.59 -2.61 10.37
C GLU A 100 7.91 -3.29 10.01
N VAL A 101 8.15 -4.48 10.56
CA VAL A 101 9.33 -5.29 10.21
C VAL A 101 9.23 -5.75 8.76
N LEU A 102 8.06 -6.24 8.33
CA LEU A 102 7.82 -6.65 6.95
C LEU A 102 8.15 -5.52 5.96
N PHE A 103 7.67 -4.30 6.22
CA PHE A 103 7.94 -3.17 5.34
C PHE A 103 9.44 -2.95 5.12
N LEU A 104 10.24 -3.09 6.18
CA LEU A 104 11.69 -2.93 6.09
C LEU A 104 12.39 -4.12 5.41
N GLU A 105 11.94 -5.36 5.67
CA GLU A 105 12.41 -6.56 4.96
C GLU A 105 12.17 -6.43 3.45
N MET A 106 10.97 -5.96 3.07
CA MET A 106 10.60 -5.76 1.68
C MET A 106 11.35 -4.59 1.03
N ALA A 107 11.85 -3.62 1.79
CA ALA A 107 12.71 -2.56 1.26
C ALA A 107 14.03 -3.09 0.67
N ALA A 108 14.50 -4.26 1.10
CA ALA A 108 15.65 -4.93 0.47
C ALA A 108 15.30 -5.58 -0.88
N GLN A 109 14.04 -5.97 -1.08
CA GLN A 109 13.60 -6.76 -2.24
C GLN A 109 12.87 -5.95 -3.32
N LEU A 110 12.24 -4.83 -2.94
CA LEU A 110 11.41 -4.03 -3.83
C LEU A 110 12.16 -2.79 -4.35
N SER A 111 11.76 -2.31 -5.52
CA SER A 111 12.09 -0.97 -5.98
C SER A 111 11.47 0.10 -5.06
N GLY A 112 11.91 1.36 -5.21
CA GLY A 112 11.33 2.46 -4.42
C GLY A 112 9.81 2.61 -4.67
N ILE A 113 9.37 2.52 -5.92
CA ILE A 113 7.96 2.68 -6.31
C ILE A 113 7.10 1.55 -5.75
N GLU A 114 7.56 0.30 -5.86
CA GLU A 114 6.86 -0.86 -5.29
C GLU A 114 6.82 -0.79 -3.75
N LEU A 115 7.85 -0.26 -3.10
CA LEU A 115 7.86 -0.07 -1.66
C LEU A 115 6.85 1.00 -1.22
N VAL A 116 6.67 2.08 -2.00
CA VAL A 116 5.61 3.06 -1.74
C VAL A 116 4.23 2.41 -1.86
N LYS A 117 3.98 1.61 -2.92
CA LYS A 117 2.73 0.84 -3.08
C LYS A 117 2.46 -0.08 -1.89
N LEU A 118 3.48 -0.82 -1.43
CA LEU A 118 3.36 -1.67 -0.25
C LEU A 118 3.04 -0.85 1.00
N GLY A 119 3.67 0.31 1.18
CA GLY A 119 3.37 1.21 2.29
C GLY A 119 1.91 1.64 2.31
N TYR A 120 1.36 2.00 1.14
CA TYR A 120 -0.06 2.32 0.99
C TYR A 120 -0.96 1.14 1.32
N GLU A 121 -0.62 -0.07 0.89
CA GLU A 121 -1.42 -1.27 1.22
C GLU A 121 -1.39 -1.57 2.73
N LEU A 122 -0.23 -1.47 3.39
CA LEU A 122 -0.11 -1.75 4.83
C LEU A 122 -0.82 -0.70 5.70
N CYS A 123 -0.76 0.58 5.30
CA CYS A 123 -1.37 1.72 5.99
C CYS A 123 -2.82 2.01 5.54
N GLY A 124 -3.25 1.35 4.46
CA GLY A 124 -4.55 1.52 3.84
C GLY A 124 -5.58 0.52 4.37
N VAL A 125 -6.83 0.77 3.99
CA VAL A 125 -7.99 -0.04 4.36
C VAL A 125 -8.39 -1.03 3.25
N TYR A 126 -7.39 -1.48 2.47
CA TYR A 126 -7.54 -2.51 1.45
C TYR A 126 -6.40 -3.52 1.48
N SER A 127 -6.65 -4.67 0.86
CA SER A 127 -5.64 -5.70 0.61
C SER A 127 -5.65 -6.08 -0.85
N LEU A 128 -4.47 -6.23 -1.45
CA LEU A 128 -4.37 -6.89 -2.75
C LEU A 128 -4.57 -8.40 -2.58
N PRO A 129 -5.01 -9.10 -3.64
CA PRO A 129 -5.04 -10.54 -3.61
C PRO A 129 -3.62 -11.09 -3.51
N MET A 130 -3.53 -12.32 -3.01
CA MET A 130 -2.30 -13.11 -3.09
C MET A 130 -1.80 -13.21 -4.54
N SER A 131 -0.48 -13.30 -4.70
CA SER A 131 0.15 -13.40 -6.03
C SER A 131 -0.26 -14.68 -6.78
N GLN A 132 -0.76 -15.69 -6.06
CA GLN A 132 -1.29 -16.94 -6.63
C GLN A 132 -2.70 -17.23 -6.12
N PRO A 133 -3.73 -17.14 -6.97
CA PRO A 133 -5.13 -17.24 -6.56
C PRO A 133 -5.63 -18.69 -6.39
N ASN A 134 -4.76 -19.67 -6.14
CA ASN A 134 -5.14 -21.08 -6.06
C ASN A 134 -5.96 -21.46 -4.80
N TYR A 135 -6.59 -20.48 -4.16
CA TYR A 135 -7.62 -20.68 -3.14
C TYR A 135 -8.98 -20.32 -3.76
N ALA A 136 -9.87 -21.31 -3.86
CA ALA A 136 -11.24 -21.09 -4.30
C ALA A 136 -11.90 -20.04 -3.39
N GLY A 137 -12.28 -18.88 -3.96
CA GLY A 137 -12.93 -17.80 -3.24
C GLY A 137 -12.10 -16.53 -2.99
N ILE A 138 -10.83 -16.44 -3.43
CA ILE A 138 -10.11 -15.15 -3.41
C ILE A 138 -10.71 -14.23 -4.49
N PRO A 139 -11.14 -13.00 -4.14
CA PRO A 139 -11.59 -12.05 -5.15
C PRO A 139 -10.46 -11.77 -6.15
N ARG A 140 -10.79 -11.76 -7.45
CA ARG A 140 -9.82 -11.41 -8.52
C ARG A 140 -9.30 -9.96 -8.40
N GLY A 141 -9.91 -9.15 -7.54
CA GLY A 141 -9.52 -7.78 -7.21
C GLY A 141 -9.13 -7.62 -5.75
N TYR A 142 -8.99 -6.36 -5.33
CA TYR A 142 -8.70 -6.03 -3.94
C TYR A 142 -9.91 -6.28 -3.02
N SER A 143 -9.65 -6.44 -1.72
CA SER A 143 -10.68 -6.54 -0.67
C SER A 143 -10.53 -5.43 0.35
N ARG A 144 -11.63 -5.07 1.04
CA ARG A 144 -11.59 -4.13 2.17
C ARG A 144 -11.10 -4.83 3.42
N ARG A 145 -10.24 -4.17 4.19
CA ARG A 145 -9.80 -4.61 5.51
C ARG A 145 -9.40 -3.42 6.38
N LYS A 146 -9.21 -3.63 7.67
CA LYS A 146 -8.56 -2.62 8.52
C LYS A 146 -7.09 -2.45 8.12
N ALA A 147 -6.55 -1.25 8.31
CA ALA A 147 -5.12 -1.01 8.18
C ALA A 147 -4.32 -1.89 9.14
N LEU A 148 -3.23 -2.47 8.64
CA LEU A 148 -2.34 -3.33 9.43
C LEU A 148 -1.41 -2.50 10.32
N THR A 149 -1.09 -1.28 9.88
CA THR A 149 -0.25 -0.34 10.59
C THR A 149 -0.59 1.09 10.16
N SER A 150 0.25 2.06 10.50
CA SER A 150 0.16 3.44 10.03
C SER A 150 1.52 3.98 9.60
N VAL A 151 1.51 5.06 8.83
CA VAL A 151 2.73 5.77 8.42
C VAL A 151 3.56 6.18 9.65
N ALA A 152 2.89 6.60 10.73
CA ALA A 152 3.56 6.94 11.99
C ALA A 152 4.32 5.75 12.60
N ARG A 153 3.69 4.56 12.64
CA ARG A 153 4.30 3.34 13.17
C ARG A 153 5.43 2.82 12.29
N LEU A 154 5.26 2.82 10.97
CA LEU A 154 6.34 2.50 10.03
C LEU A 154 7.53 3.44 10.21
N THR A 155 7.27 4.74 10.33
CA THR A 155 8.31 5.76 10.51
C THR A 155 9.06 5.55 11.83
N ALA A 156 8.34 5.32 12.94
CA ALA A 156 8.93 5.05 14.24
C ALA A 156 9.81 3.79 14.21
N HIS A 157 9.35 2.71 13.58
CA HIS A 157 10.14 1.50 13.43
C HIS A 157 11.41 1.74 12.58
N VAL A 158 11.29 2.38 11.41
CA VAL A 158 12.44 2.69 10.55
C VAL A 158 13.45 3.62 11.23
N ALA A 159 12.99 4.51 12.12
CA ALA A 159 13.85 5.40 12.90
C ALA A 159 14.65 4.65 13.98
N SER A 160 14.12 3.56 14.55
CA SER A 160 14.81 2.77 15.57
C SER A 160 15.88 1.82 15.01
N GLN A 161 15.94 1.64 13.69
CA GLN A 161 16.90 0.73 13.05
C GLN A 161 18.23 1.39 12.72
N SER A 162 19.30 0.60 12.76
CA SER A 162 20.62 1.01 12.32
C SER A 162 20.62 1.43 10.85
N ASN A 163 21.38 2.49 10.54
CA ASN A 163 21.34 3.08 9.20
C ASN A 163 21.96 2.14 8.16
N ASN A 164 21.16 1.71 7.19
CA ASN A 164 21.61 0.88 6.06
C ASN A 164 20.85 1.24 4.78
N ARG A 165 21.16 0.57 3.66
CA ARG A 165 20.53 0.86 2.35
C ARG A 165 19.01 0.67 2.39
N SER A 166 18.51 -0.39 3.02
CA SER A 166 17.08 -0.69 3.13
C SER A 166 16.36 0.37 3.97
N VAL A 167 16.95 0.78 5.08
CA VAL A 167 16.45 1.85 5.94
C VAL A 167 16.40 3.19 5.19
N LYS A 168 17.43 3.54 4.42
CA LYS A 168 17.41 4.74 3.56
C LYS A 168 16.29 4.68 2.52
N LYS A 169 16.09 3.53 1.86
CA LYS A 169 15.00 3.34 0.89
C LYS A 169 13.62 3.43 1.56
N ALA A 170 13.45 2.83 2.73
CA ALA A 170 12.22 2.88 3.52
C ALA A 170 11.87 4.32 3.93
N ARG A 171 12.85 5.09 4.46
CA ARG A 171 12.67 6.52 4.76
C ARG A 171 12.26 7.30 3.52
N TRP A 172 12.90 7.04 2.37
CA TRP A 172 12.54 7.68 1.12
C TRP A 172 11.10 7.35 0.70
N ALA A 173 10.67 6.08 0.79
CA ALA A 173 9.32 5.67 0.41
C ALA A 173 8.25 6.30 1.32
N LEU A 174 8.49 6.35 2.64
CA LEU A 174 7.55 6.94 3.61
C LEU A 174 7.28 8.44 3.37
N ARG A 175 8.16 9.14 2.64
CA ARG A 175 7.89 10.50 2.15
C ARG A 175 6.74 10.60 1.16
N TYR A 176 6.19 9.50 0.67
CA TYR A 176 5.13 9.48 -0.33
C TYR A 176 3.93 8.61 0.06
N VAL A 177 4.00 7.86 1.16
CA VAL A 177 2.88 7.05 1.67
C VAL A 177 1.90 7.94 2.44
N LEU A 178 0.60 7.63 2.31
CA LEU A 178 -0.50 8.20 3.10
C LEU A 178 -1.26 7.06 3.80
N ASP A 179 -1.80 7.36 4.97
CA ASP A 179 -2.73 6.47 5.67
C ASP A 179 -4.10 6.47 4.97
N GLY A 180 -4.85 5.38 5.15
CA GLY A 180 -6.28 5.37 4.84
C GLY A 180 -6.66 5.16 3.37
N SER A 181 -5.70 5.03 2.45
CA SER A 181 -6.01 4.64 1.05
C SER A 181 -6.85 3.37 1.05
N ALA A 182 -7.89 3.36 0.24
CA ALA A 182 -8.96 2.40 0.37
C ALA A 182 -9.09 1.54 -0.92
N SER A 183 -8.35 1.87 -1.97
CA SER A 183 -8.26 1.05 -3.17
C SER A 183 -6.90 1.23 -3.85
N PRO A 184 -6.51 0.32 -4.76
CA PRO A 184 -5.34 0.52 -5.61
C PRO A 184 -5.43 1.81 -6.43
N ARG A 185 -6.62 2.20 -6.88
CA ARG A 185 -6.82 3.42 -7.67
C ARG A 185 -6.54 4.70 -6.87
N GLU A 186 -6.91 4.72 -5.58
CA GLU A 186 -6.56 5.81 -4.66
C GLU A 186 -5.05 5.95 -4.48
N THR A 187 -4.38 4.81 -4.30
CA THR A 187 -2.92 4.74 -4.21
C THR A 187 -2.27 5.25 -5.49
N GLU A 188 -2.74 4.79 -6.65
CA GLU A 188 -2.24 5.21 -7.96
C GLU A 188 -2.34 6.72 -8.17
N LEU A 189 -3.52 7.30 -7.96
CA LEU A 189 -3.72 8.73 -8.15
C LEU A 189 -2.87 9.54 -7.17
N SER A 190 -2.83 9.14 -5.89
CA SER A 190 -2.01 9.82 -4.88
C SER A 190 -0.53 9.76 -5.23
N MET A 191 -0.03 8.61 -5.70
CA MET A 191 1.36 8.44 -6.11
C MET A 191 1.71 9.31 -7.32
N LEU A 192 0.86 9.35 -8.35
CA LEU A 192 1.08 10.21 -9.53
C LEU A 192 1.14 11.69 -9.15
N MET A 193 0.25 12.14 -8.25
CA MET A 193 0.21 13.53 -7.78
C MET A 193 1.44 13.93 -6.96
N VAL A 194 1.89 13.08 -6.03
CA VAL A 194 2.88 13.47 -5.01
C VAL A 194 4.32 13.07 -5.37
N LEU A 195 4.54 12.01 -6.16
CA LEU A 195 5.90 11.60 -6.54
C LEU A 195 6.62 12.72 -7.31
N PRO A 196 7.94 12.86 -7.15
CA PRO A 196 8.67 13.98 -7.72
C PRO A 196 8.75 13.90 -9.25
N ARG A 197 8.86 15.07 -9.89
CA ARG A 197 8.98 15.25 -11.35
C ARG A 197 10.10 14.43 -11.98
N LYS A 198 11.25 14.31 -11.32
CA LYS A 198 12.38 13.46 -11.78
C LYS A 198 12.06 11.96 -11.86
N LEU A 199 10.98 11.53 -11.22
CA LEU A 199 10.45 10.17 -11.29
C LEU A 199 9.16 10.09 -12.12
N GLY A 200 8.75 11.16 -12.80
CA GLY A 200 7.55 11.20 -13.65
C GLY A 200 6.25 11.57 -12.93
N GLY A 201 6.28 11.92 -11.64
CA GLY A 201 5.10 12.40 -10.91
C GLY A 201 4.98 13.93 -10.95
N TYR A 202 3.91 14.48 -10.39
CA TYR A 202 3.66 15.93 -10.43
C TYR A 202 4.35 16.72 -9.31
N GLY A 203 4.90 16.06 -8.30
CA GLY A 203 5.62 16.69 -7.19
C GLY A 203 4.76 17.63 -6.35
N LEU A 204 3.44 17.40 -6.30
CA LEU A 204 2.51 18.16 -5.49
C LEU A 204 2.69 17.84 -4.01
N ARG A 205 2.13 18.70 -3.14
CA ARG A 205 2.12 18.46 -1.69
C ARG A 205 1.31 17.19 -1.38
N LYS A 206 1.57 16.55 -0.25
CA LYS A 206 0.77 15.40 0.21
C LYS A 206 -0.68 15.83 0.50
N PRO A 207 -1.69 15.22 -0.11
CA PRO A 207 -3.08 15.38 0.29
C PRO A 207 -3.43 14.50 1.50
N GLU A 208 -4.61 14.72 2.06
CA GLU A 208 -5.36 13.75 2.86
C GLU A 208 -6.28 12.95 1.94
N ILE A 209 -6.41 11.64 2.15
CA ILE A 209 -7.42 10.83 1.46
C ILE A 209 -8.70 10.90 2.29
N ARG A 210 -9.80 11.32 1.66
CA ARG A 210 -11.11 11.42 2.31
C ARG A 210 -12.15 10.55 1.63
N HIS A 211 -13.00 9.95 2.46
CA HIS A 211 -14.19 9.21 2.06
C HIS A 211 -15.38 9.87 2.75
N GLU A 212 -16.18 10.60 1.98
CA GLU A 212 -17.41 11.20 2.47
C GLU A 212 -18.59 10.28 2.15
N PHE A 213 -19.51 10.15 3.12
CA PHE A 213 -20.71 9.34 2.98
C PHE A 213 -21.90 10.20 3.39
N ALA A 214 -22.78 10.51 2.44
CA ALA A 214 -24.05 11.17 2.68
C ALA A 214 -25.13 10.18 3.13
N THR A 215 -24.98 8.88 2.80
CA THR A 215 -25.98 7.86 3.11
C THR A 215 -25.38 6.56 3.65
N SER A 216 -26.17 5.81 4.42
CA SER A 216 -25.78 4.47 4.89
C SER A 216 -25.50 3.50 3.72
N SER A 217 -26.16 3.68 2.58
CA SER A 217 -25.91 2.89 1.36
C SER A 217 -24.50 3.11 0.81
N GLU A 218 -23.98 4.34 0.87
CA GLU A 218 -22.60 4.64 0.46
C GLU A 218 -21.57 4.01 1.41
N VAL A 219 -21.86 4.00 2.71
CA VAL A 219 -21.05 3.28 3.70
C VAL A 219 -21.00 1.78 3.36
N LEU A 220 -22.14 1.15 3.05
CA LEU A 220 -22.19 -0.26 2.66
C LEU A 220 -21.46 -0.53 1.34
N LEU A 221 -21.58 0.35 0.35
CA LEU A 221 -20.83 0.27 -0.90
C LEU A 221 -19.32 0.39 -0.67
N PHE A 222 -18.90 1.28 0.22
CA PHE A 222 -17.51 1.43 0.61
C PHE A 222 -16.97 0.17 1.29
N LEU A 223 -17.65 -0.31 2.34
CA LEU A 223 -17.25 -1.49 3.10
C LEU A 223 -17.24 -2.77 2.25
N SER A 224 -18.10 -2.86 1.22
CA SER A 224 -18.10 -3.98 0.27
C SER A 224 -17.03 -3.91 -0.82
N GLY A 225 -16.25 -2.81 -0.89
CA GLY A 225 -15.25 -2.63 -1.95
C GLY A 225 -15.83 -2.21 -3.30
N LYS A 226 -17.13 -1.92 -3.37
CA LYS A 226 -17.82 -1.54 -4.61
C LYS A 226 -17.82 -0.03 -4.86
N SER A 227 -17.62 0.78 -3.81
CA SER A 227 -17.41 2.21 -4.01
C SER A 227 -16.10 2.46 -4.74
N THR A 228 -16.17 3.31 -5.75
CA THR A 228 -15.03 3.83 -6.49
C THR A 228 -14.78 5.30 -6.22
N ALA A 229 -15.66 5.97 -5.46
CA ALA A 229 -15.58 7.41 -5.22
C ALA A 229 -14.67 7.74 -4.02
N PHE A 230 -13.84 8.76 -4.17
CA PHE A 230 -12.97 9.28 -3.11
C PHE A 230 -12.47 10.69 -3.46
N ASP A 231 -11.98 11.40 -2.44
CA ASP A 231 -11.40 12.73 -2.60
C ASP A 231 -9.94 12.75 -2.12
N LEU A 232 -9.07 13.46 -2.86
CA LEU A 232 -7.78 13.92 -2.35
C LEU A 232 -7.91 15.37 -1.93
N HIS A 233 -7.71 15.64 -0.63
CA HIS A 233 -7.91 16.95 -0.04
C HIS A 233 -6.58 17.62 0.31
N TRP A 234 -6.41 18.88 -0.11
CA TRP A 234 -5.35 19.77 0.33
C TRP A 234 -5.94 20.87 1.20
N PRO A 235 -5.98 20.68 2.54
CA PRO A 235 -6.57 21.65 3.45
C PRO A 235 -5.92 23.03 3.37
N ASP A 236 -4.61 23.07 3.15
CA ASP A 236 -3.82 24.32 3.05
C ASP A 236 -4.17 25.16 1.82
N ALA A 237 -4.80 24.54 0.80
CA ALA A 237 -5.31 25.23 -0.38
C ALA A 237 -6.85 25.25 -0.44
N GLY A 238 -7.56 24.70 0.54
CA GLY A 238 -9.02 24.53 0.48
C GLY A 238 -9.45 23.87 -0.83
N LEU A 239 -8.78 22.78 -1.21
CA LEU A 239 -8.92 22.14 -2.53
C LEU A 239 -9.23 20.64 -2.36
N LEU A 240 -10.25 20.17 -3.08
CA LEU A 240 -10.62 18.78 -3.22
C LEU A 240 -10.44 18.33 -4.67
N LEU A 241 -9.73 17.23 -4.87
CA LEU A 241 -9.70 16.51 -6.14
C LEU A 241 -10.59 15.28 -6.03
N ARG A 242 -11.76 15.34 -6.67
CA ARG A 242 -12.81 14.33 -6.56
C ARG A 242 -12.74 13.31 -7.68
N TYR A 243 -12.49 12.05 -7.33
CA TYR A 243 -12.54 10.92 -8.23
C TYR A 243 -13.86 10.16 -8.05
N GLY A 244 -14.65 10.00 -9.11
CA GLY A 244 -15.93 9.30 -9.07
C GLY A 244 -17.04 10.05 -8.31
N GLY A 245 -18.31 9.84 -8.68
CA GLY A 245 -19.46 10.48 -8.02
C GLY A 245 -20.65 10.78 -8.96
N GLN A 246 -21.83 11.05 -8.41
CA GLN A 246 -23.07 11.34 -9.16
C GLN A 246 -22.98 12.54 -10.10
N ALA A 247 -22.06 13.49 -9.88
CA ALA A 247 -21.78 14.61 -10.78
C ALA A 247 -21.34 14.17 -12.19
N LEU A 248 -21.05 12.88 -12.39
CA LEU A 248 -20.77 12.28 -13.68
C LEU A 248 -22.02 11.69 -14.39
N LYS A 249 -23.24 12.06 -13.99
CA LYS A 249 -24.51 11.66 -14.64
C LYS A 249 -25.24 12.82 -15.37
N GLY A 250 -24.51 13.80 -15.92
CA GLY A 250 -25.05 14.86 -16.80
C GLY A 250 -24.75 14.64 -18.30
N ASN A 251 -25.39 15.37 -19.22
CA ASN A 251 -25.23 15.19 -20.67
C ASN A 251 -23.77 15.33 -21.18
N ASP A 252 -23.38 14.55 -22.18
CA ASP A 252 -21.98 14.39 -22.67
C ASP A 252 -21.35 15.63 -23.33
N ASP A 253 -22.18 16.59 -23.78
CA ASP A 253 -21.72 17.74 -24.58
C ASP A 253 -21.18 18.92 -23.76
N ASP A 254 -21.73 19.20 -22.56
CA ASP A 254 -21.15 20.20 -21.64
C ASP A 254 -19.84 19.71 -20.98
N ARG A 255 -19.60 18.39 -21.02
CA ARG A 255 -18.52 17.68 -20.32
C ARG A 255 -17.19 17.66 -21.08
N LYS A 256 -17.19 18.09 -22.35
CA LYS A 256 -15.96 18.23 -23.16
C LYS A 256 -15.30 19.60 -23.03
N ARG A 257 -16.05 20.66 -22.70
CA ARG A 257 -15.49 22.03 -22.60
C ARG A 257 -14.99 22.42 -21.21
N ASN A 258 -15.47 21.78 -20.14
CA ASN A 258 -15.36 22.27 -18.77
C ASN A 258 -14.81 21.26 -17.74
N ARG A 259 -14.06 20.24 -18.18
CA ARG A 259 -13.74 19.05 -17.36
C ARG A 259 -12.79 19.30 -16.18
N HIS A 260 -12.00 20.38 -16.23
CA HIS A 260 -11.07 20.81 -15.18
C HIS A 260 -11.49 22.13 -14.53
N LEU A 261 -12.74 22.56 -14.71
CA LEU A 261 -13.25 23.73 -14.02
C LEU A 261 -13.22 23.49 -12.51
N ILE A 262 -12.68 24.48 -11.81
CA ILE A 262 -12.75 24.56 -10.36
C ILE A 262 -14.17 25.01 -10.01
N SER A 263 -14.95 24.13 -9.39
CA SER A 263 -16.22 24.49 -8.76
C SER A 263 -16.01 24.77 -7.27
N LEU A 264 -17.02 25.31 -6.59
CA LEU A 264 -17.03 25.42 -5.14
C LEU A 264 -18.01 24.39 -4.59
N ASP A 265 -17.61 23.66 -3.56
CA ASP A 265 -18.53 22.83 -2.78
C ASP A 265 -19.33 23.66 -1.77
N ALA A 266 -20.23 23.01 -1.05
CA ALA A 266 -21.07 23.65 -0.02
C ALA A 266 -20.25 24.22 1.15
N ALA A 267 -19.01 23.76 1.36
CA ALA A 267 -18.09 24.25 2.37
C ALA A 267 -17.19 25.38 1.85
N GLY A 268 -17.34 25.79 0.58
CA GLY A 268 -16.51 26.81 -0.06
C GLY A 268 -15.14 26.32 -0.51
N SER A 269 -14.90 25.01 -0.50
CA SER A 269 -13.66 24.41 -1.03
C SER A 269 -13.72 24.36 -2.55
N ARG A 270 -12.58 24.62 -3.17
CA ARG A 270 -12.37 24.45 -4.62
C ARG A 270 -12.41 22.96 -4.94
N VAL A 271 -13.20 22.54 -5.92
CA VAL A 271 -13.30 21.14 -6.34
C VAL A 271 -12.82 21.00 -7.78
N VAL A 272 -11.88 20.09 -8.00
CA VAL A 272 -11.44 19.63 -9.32
C VAL A 272 -11.94 18.21 -9.49
N HIS A 273 -12.60 17.92 -10.60
CA HIS A 273 -13.06 16.57 -10.91
C HIS A 273 -12.03 15.80 -11.73
N VAL A 274 -11.85 14.52 -11.41
CA VAL A 274 -10.98 13.60 -12.14
C VAL A 274 -11.70 12.29 -12.42
N THR A 275 -11.53 11.80 -13.63
CA THR A 275 -12.12 10.56 -14.11
C THR A 275 -11.07 9.49 -14.35
N ASN A 276 -11.53 8.26 -14.54
CA ASN A 276 -10.65 7.16 -14.94
C ASN A 276 -9.96 7.43 -16.30
N ARG A 277 -10.59 8.18 -17.19
CA ARG A 277 -9.99 8.56 -18.48
C ARG A 277 -8.79 9.47 -18.24
N ASP A 278 -8.94 10.46 -17.37
CA ASP A 278 -7.88 11.42 -17.07
C ASP A 278 -6.70 10.68 -16.42
N ILE A 279 -6.96 9.78 -15.46
CA ILE A 279 -5.89 8.95 -14.88
C ILE A 279 -5.17 8.11 -15.94
N ARG A 280 -5.85 7.62 -16.99
CA ARG A 280 -5.27 6.78 -18.05
C ARG A 280 -4.50 7.56 -19.13
N HIS A 281 -4.77 8.85 -19.32
CA HIS A 281 -4.10 9.66 -20.35
C HIS A 281 -3.25 10.75 -19.71
N ALA A 282 -1.95 10.74 -19.97
CA ALA A 282 -1.00 11.65 -19.34
C ALA A 282 -1.38 13.13 -19.53
N GLU A 283 -1.66 13.55 -20.76
CA GLU A 283 -2.03 14.93 -21.10
C GLU A 283 -3.22 15.45 -20.29
N SER A 284 -4.26 14.63 -20.14
CA SER A 284 -5.44 15.03 -19.38
C SER A 284 -5.17 15.11 -17.88
N LEU A 285 -4.30 14.24 -17.35
CA LEU A 285 -3.88 14.33 -15.96
C LEU A 285 -2.92 15.50 -15.71
N ASP A 286 -2.17 15.95 -16.72
CA ASP A 286 -1.33 17.13 -16.64
C ASP A 286 -2.18 18.39 -16.40
N GLU A 287 -3.29 18.54 -17.12
CA GLU A 287 -4.24 19.64 -16.93
C GLU A 287 -4.84 19.66 -15.51
N VAL A 288 -5.21 18.47 -14.99
CA VAL A 288 -5.67 18.30 -13.60
C VAL A 288 -4.58 18.73 -12.62
N ALA A 289 -3.37 18.24 -12.80
CA ALA A 289 -2.26 18.51 -11.90
C ALA A 289 -1.86 20.00 -11.92
N ASP A 290 -1.93 20.65 -13.08
CA ASP A 290 -1.71 22.10 -13.22
C ASP A 290 -2.80 22.92 -12.54
N ALA A 291 -4.06 22.50 -12.60
CA ALA A 291 -5.15 23.13 -11.85
C ALA A 291 -4.91 23.03 -10.33
N VAL A 292 -4.49 21.86 -9.84
CA VAL A 292 -4.12 21.63 -8.43
C VAL A 292 -2.91 22.49 -8.04
N ALA A 293 -1.85 22.53 -8.87
CA ALA A 293 -0.66 23.33 -8.61
C ALA A 293 -0.97 24.83 -8.51
N ARG A 294 -1.82 25.35 -9.41
CA ARG A 294 -2.27 26.75 -9.41
C ARG A 294 -3.02 27.11 -8.15
N CYS A 295 -3.81 26.20 -7.59
CA CYS A 295 -4.50 26.41 -6.31
C CYS A 295 -3.52 26.60 -5.13
N HIS A 296 -2.31 26.06 -5.23
CA HIS A 296 -1.19 26.29 -4.30
C HIS A 296 -0.29 27.47 -4.68
N GLY A 297 -0.69 28.30 -5.67
CA GLY A 297 0.13 29.42 -6.16
C GLY A 297 1.41 28.97 -6.88
N ARG A 298 1.40 27.77 -7.49
CA ARG A 298 2.55 27.19 -8.20
C ARG A 298 2.19 26.87 -9.65
N HIS A 299 3.21 26.82 -10.49
CA HIS A 299 3.12 26.31 -11.86
C HIS A 299 4.02 25.09 -11.99
N LEU A 300 3.54 24.03 -12.64
CA LEU A 300 4.40 22.90 -12.97
C LEU A 300 5.34 23.34 -14.10
N ARG A 301 6.63 23.40 -13.81
CA ARG A 301 7.65 23.73 -14.81
C ARG A 301 8.12 22.47 -15.50
N ASN A 302 8.22 22.49 -16.82
CA ASN A 302 8.96 21.49 -17.57
C ASN A 302 10.45 21.68 -17.29
N ASP A 303 10.98 20.86 -16.36
CA ASP A 303 12.40 20.82 -16.08
C ASP A 303 13.12 20.30 -17.32
N LEU A 304 13.92 21.15 -17.98
CA LEU A 304 14.73 20.78 -19.14
C LEU A 304 15.86 19.78 -18.80
N GLN A 305 16.05 19.46 -17.52
CA GLN A 305 17.13 18.56 -17.05
C GLN A 305 16.86 17.08 -17.35
N TYR A 306 15.63 16.71 -17.67
CA TYR A 306 15.26 15.34 -18.02
C TYR A 306 14.00 15.31 -18.87
N ASP A 307 13.86 14.28 -19.70
CA ASP A 307 12.64 14.05 -20.46
C ASP A 307 11.49 13.67 -19.51
N PHE A 308 10.70 14.68 -19.13
CA PHE A 308 9.56 14.48 -18.23
C PHE A 308 8.53 13.52 -18.83
N ALA A 309 8.27 13.59 -20.14
CA ALA A 309 7.28 12.73 -20.79
C ALA A 309 7.71 11.26 -20.72
N ALA A 310 8.98 10.95 -21.01
CA ALA A 310 9.52 9.61 -20.87
C ALA A 310 9.47 9.10 -19.42
N ARG A 311 9.81 9.96 -18.44
CA ARG A 311 9.74 9.60 -17.01
C ARG A 311 8.31 9.37 -16.55
N GLN A 312 7.38 10.18 -17.02
CA GLN A 312 5.96 10.04 -16.72
C GLN A 312 5.40 8.74 -17.29
N ALA A 313 5.77 8.37 -18.53
CA ALA A 313 5.41 7.08 -19.11
C ALA A 313 5.95 5.91 -18.26
N GLU A 314 7.25 5.94 -17.90
CA GLU A 314 7.89 4.93 -17.04
C GLU A 314 7.19 4.81 -15.67
N LEU A 315 6.84 5.93 -15.05
CA LEU A 315 6.13 5.92 -13.77
C LEU A 315 4.74 5.30 -13.89
N ARG A 316 4.01 5.69 -14.92
CA ARG A 316 2.63 5.25 -15.14
C ARG A 316 2.58 3.75 -15.38
N GLU A 317 3.53 3.18 -16.13
CA GLU A 317 3.67 1.73 -16.30
C GLU A 317 3.89 1.01 -14.96
N ARG A 318 4.68 1.58 -14.04
CA ARG A 318 4.97 0.98 -12.73
C ARG A 318 3.85 1.18 -11.71
N VAL A 319 3.13 2.28 -11.79
CA VAL A 319 2.13 2.68 -10.80
C VAL A 319 0.75 2.15 -11.18
N LEU A 320 0.31 2.36 -12.41
CA LEU A 320 -1.02 1.97 -12.83
C LEU A 320 -1.10 0.44 -12.96
N THR A 321 -2.09 -0.15 -12.30
CA THR A 321 -2.47 -1.53 -12.57
C THR A 321 -3.14 -1.63 -13.93
N GLY A 322 -2.75 -2.63 -14.74
CA GLY A 322 -3.48 -2.98 -15.96
C GLY A 322 -4.94 -3.27 -15.60
N ASN A 323 -5.89 -2.69 -16.34
CA ASN A 323 -7.30 -2.99 -16.12
C ASN A 323 -7.67 -4.29 -16.81
#